data_AF-A0A7S0B612-F1
#
_entry.id   AF-A0A7S0B612-F1
#
_cell.length_a   1.000
_cell.length_b   1.000
_cell.length_c   1.000
_cell.angle_alpha   90.00
_cell.angle_beta   90.00
_cell.angle_gamma   90.00
#
_symmetry.space_group_name_H-M   'P 1'
#
loop_
_entity.id
_entity.type
_entity.pdbx_description
1 polymer ?
#
loop_
_entity_poly.entity_id
_entity_poly.type
_entity_poly.pdbx_seq_one_letter_code
_entity_poly.pdbx_strand_id
1 'polypeptide(L)'
;AEMKKLYDRLMLATELAHVQKTSFPQPPPMPNSGPKERWNKKAAGGLQRQVETKGSYGHSQGQCKPCLFWDKGVCFKKSDCAFCHLRHDPEHLRHVRPSKSTRQCLQRRDEQRKIDLERRRARKRVAADTAAAEAEAAAEAAATAAAAADATGC
;
A
#
# COMPACT_ATOMS: atom_id res chain seq x y z
N ALA A 1 -22.18 45.92 12.12
CA ALA A 1 -22.57 44.50 12.22
C ALA A 1 -22.67 43.83 10.86
N GLU A 2 -23.33 44.44 9.88
CA GLU A 2 -23.51 43.87 8.52
C GLU A 2 -22.21 43.71 7.72
N MET A 3 -21.31 44.70 7.79
CA MET A 3 -20.01 44.64 7.10
C MET A 3 -19.16 43.44 7.52
N LYS A 4 -19.24 43.01 8.78
CA LYS A 4 -18.51 41.84 9.28
C LYS A 4 -19.07 40.54 8.71
N LYS A 5 -20.40 40.43 8.59
CA LYS A 5 -21.07 39.27 7.99
C LYS A 5 -20.75 39.11 6.49
N LEU A 6 -20.61 40.22 5.78
CA LEU A 6 -20.18 40.22 4.37
C LEU A 6 -18.72 39.76 4.22
N TYR A 7 -17.84 40.21 5.12
CA TYR A 7 -16.44 39.78 5.12
C TYR A 7 -16.29 38.29 5.44
N ASP A 8 -17.01 37.78 6.45
CA ASP A 8 -17.00 36.36 6.82
C ASP A 8 -17.53 35.47 5.67
N ARG A 9 -18.58 35.91 4.95
CA ARG A 9 -19.08 35.21 3.75
C ARG A 9 -18.08 35.21 2.59
N LEU A 10 -17.40 36.33 2.35
CA LEU A 10 -16.38 36.45 1.31
C LEU A 10 -15.15 35.57 1.61
N MET A 11 -14.73 35.51 2.88
CA MET A 11 -13.61 34.66 3.31
C MET A 11 -13.93 33.16 3.24
N LEU A 12 -15.15 32.74 3.59
CA LEU A 12 -15.59 31.36 3.42
C LEU A 12 -15.66 30.94 1.94
N ALA A 13 -16.06 31.86 1.04
CA ALA A 13 -16.12 31.57 -0.39
C ALA A 13 -14.73 31.42 -1.02
N THR A 14 -13.73 32.18 -0.57
CA THR A 14 -12.35 32.06 -1.07
C THR A 14 -11.64 30.81 -0.53
N GLU A 15 -11.94 30.39 0.70
CA GLU A 15 -11.47 29.12 1.26
C GLU A 15 -12.02 27.91 0.49
N LEU A 16 -13.33 27.90 0.16
CA LEU A 16 -13.93 26.83 -0.66
C LEU A 16 -13.33 26.76 -2.07
N ALA A 17 -13.01 27.90 -2.68
CA ALA A 17 -12.36 27.94 -3.99
C ALA A 17 -10.90 27.46 -3.98
N HIS A 18 -10.18 27.61 -2.85
CA HIS A 18 -8.82 27.08 -2.67
C HIS A 18 -8.78 25.57 -2.42
N VAL A 19 -9.77 25.03 -1.70
CA VAL A 19 -9.90 23.58 -1.49
C VAL A 19 -10.15 22.84 -2.81
N GLN A 20 -10.89 23.43 -3.75
CA GLN A 20 -11.14 22.80 -5.06
C GLN A 20 -9.92 22.86 -6.02
N LYS A 21 -8.98 23.80 -5.83
CA LYS A 21 -7.80 23.96 -6.70
C LYS A 21 -6.53 23.28 -6.20
N THR A 22 -6.49 22.80 -4.96
CA THR A 22 -5.43 21.90 -4.49
C THR A 22 -5.75 20.44 -4.83
N SER A 23 -6.19 20.19 -6.07
CA SER A 23 -6.03 18.88 -6.68
C SER A 23 -4.53 18.63 -6.81
N PHE A 24 -3.92 18.11 -5.75
CA PHE A 24 -2.55 17.60 -5.78
C PHE A 24 -2.41 16.74 -7.02
N PRO A 25 -1.40 16.98 -7.88
CA PRO A 25 -1.18 16.14 -9.05
C PRO A 25 -1.09 14.71 -8.57
N GLN A 26 -1.98 13.85 -9.06
CA GLN A 26 -1.96 12.46 -8.68
C GLN A 26 -0.57 11.92 -8.99
N PRO A 27 0.12 11.29 -8.02
CA PRO A 27 1.43 10.71 -8.30
C PRO A 27 1.27 9.77 -9.51
N PRO A 28 2.25 9.74 -10.44
CA PRO A 28 2.14 8.93 -11.64
C PRO A 28 1.79 7.49 -11.24
N PRO A 29 0.83 6.85 -11.94
CA PRO A 29 0.45 5.49 -11.64
C PRO A 29 1.72 4.63 -11.73
N MET A 30 2.07 4.01 -10.61
CA MET A 30 3.24 3.13 -10.55
C MET A 30 3.02 2.02 -11.58
N PRO A 31 4.04 1.64 -12.37
CA PRO A 31 3.89 0.55 -13.32
C PRO A 31 3.32 -0.65 -12.57
N ASN A 32 2.18 -1.11 -13.07
CA ASN A 32 1.36 -2.16 -12.48
C ASN A 32 2.28 -3.36 -12.21
N SER A 33 2.72 -3.50 -10.96
CA SER A 33 3.35 -4.73 -10.51
C SER A 33 2.20 -5.71 -10.55
N GLY A 34 2.20 -6.51 -11.62
CA GLY A 34 1.14 -7.45 -11.97
C GLY A 34 0.66 -8.27 -10.78
N PRO A 35 -0.46 -9.00 -10.95
CA PRO A 35 -1.16 -9.66 -9.85
C PRO A 35 -0.14 -10.25 -8.90
N LYS A 36 -0.17 -9.78 -7.64
CA LYS A 36 0.61 -10.33 -6.55
C LYS A 36 0.18 -11.77 -6.42
N GLU A 37 0.73 -12.65 -7.26
CA GLU A 37 0.60 -14.09 -7.11
C GLU A 37 0.93 -14.32 -5.67
N ARG A 38 -0.08 -14.74 -4.93
CA ARG A 38 0.03 -15.07 -3.53
C ARG A 38 1.09 -16.15 -3.50
N TRP A 39 2.34 -15.79 -3.22
CA TRP A 39 3.48 -16.69 -3.18
C TRP A 39 3.17 -17.75 -2.14
N ASN A 40 2.59 -18.85 -2.62
CA ASN A 40 2.21 -19.98 -1.82
C ASN A 40 3.52 -20.72 -1.55
N LYS A 41 4.21 -20.34 -0.47
CA LYS A 41 5.51 -20.91 -0.04
C LYS A 41 5.50 -22.44 0.07
N LYS A 42 4.35 -23.10 0.00
CA LYS A 42 4.19 -24.55 0.10
C LYS A 42 4.18 -25.30 -1.25
N ALA A 43 4.16 -24.63 -2.41
CA ALA A 43 4.05 -25.33 -3.70
C ALA A 43 5.37 -25.49 -4.49
N ALA A 44 6.47 -24.83 -4.08
CA ALA A 44 7.75 -24.88 -4.81
C ALA A 44 8.80 -25.75 -4.11
N GLY A 45 8.53 -27.06 -4.01
CA GLY A 45 9.62 -28.03 -3.99
C GLY A 45 10.11 -28.20 -5.42
N GLY A 46 11.31 -27.71 -5.75
CA GLY A 46 11.91 -27.96 -7.07
C GLY A 46 12.84 -26.85 -7.55
N LEU A 47 14.14 -27.07 -7.36
CA LEU A 47 15.28 -26.32 -7.91
C LEU A 47 15.18 -24.79 -7.82
N GLN A 48 15.65 -24.25 -6.70
CA GLN A 48 16.15 -22.88 -6.70
C GLN A 48 17.21 -22.77 -7.79
N ARG A 49 16.88 -22.09 -8.89
CA ARG A 49 17.80 -21.75 -9.98
C ARG A 49 18.95 -20.97 -9.37
N GLN A 50 20.03 -21.67 -9.02
CA GLN A 50 21.31 -21.04 -8.71
C GLN A 50 21.76 -20.37 -10.00
N VAL A 51 21.47 -19.08 -10.12
CA VAL A 51 21.96 -18.29 -11.24
C VAL A 51 23.35 -17.85 -10.86
N GLU A 52 24.35 -18.31 -11.60
CA GLU A 52 25.69 -17.77 -11.48
C GLU A 52 25.67 -16.30 -11.90
N THR A 53 26.21 -15.44 -11.04
CA THR A 53 26.27 -14.01 -11.26
C THR A 53 27.72 -13.55 -11.23
N LYS A 54 28.00 -12.33 -11.69
CA LYS A 54 29.35 -11.75 -11.57
C LYS A 54 29.86 -11.75 -10.12
N GLY A 55 28.94 -11.64 -9.16
CA GLY A 55 29.25 -11.69 -7.73
C GLY A 55 29.49 -13.08 -7.12
N SER A 56 29.29 -14.18 -7.87
CA SER A 56 29.54 -15.54 -7.36
C SER A 56 30.98 -16.04 -7.56
N TYR A 57 31.85 -15.29 -8.24
CA TYR A 57 33.23 -15.70 -8.54
C TYR A 57 34.07 -16.08 -7.29
N GLY A 58 33.82 -15.45 -6.15
CA GLY A 58 34.49 -15.76 -4.87
C GLY A 58 33.69 -16.66 -3.92
N HIS A 59 32.66 -17.36 -4.42
CA HIS A 59 31.75 -18.11 -3.55
C HIS A 59 32.38 -19.34 -2.91
N SER A 60 33.11 -20.15 -3.69
CA SER A 60 33.83 -21.33 -3.19
C SER A 60 34.87 -20.99 -2.11
N GLN A 61 35.39 -19.76 -2.13
CA GLN A 61 36.36 -19.25 -1.16
C GLN A 61 35.71 -18.56 0.04
N GLY A 62 34.38 -18.42 0.07
CA GLY A 62 33.66 -17.70 1.12
C GLY A 62 33.81 -16.18 1.11
N GLN A 63 34.48 -15.60 0.09
CA GLN A 63 34.73 -14.16 -0.01
C GLN A 63 33.61 -13.39 -0.74
N CYS A 64 32.61 -14.11 -1.24
CA CYS A 64 31.50 -13.48 -1.96
C CYS A 64 30.57 -12.70 -1.02
N LYS A 65 29.89 -11.69 -1.58
CA LYS A 65 28.85 -10.93 -0.88
C LYS A 65 27.47 -11.40 -1.35
N PRO A 66 26.62 -11.94 -0.45
CA PRO A 66 25.33 -12.47 -0.85
C PRO A 66 24.36 -11.34 -1.24
N CYS A 67 23.52 -11.62 -2.22
CA CYS A 67 22.51 -10.70 -2.70
C CYS A 67 21.25 -10.76 -1.81
N LEU A 68 21.07 -9.73 -0.98
CA LEU A 68 19.89 -9.58 -0.13
C LEU A 68 18.56 -9.51 -0.89
N PHE A 69 18.59 -9.07 -2.15
CA PHE A 69 17.40 -8.95 -2.98
C PHE A 69 17.02 -10.26 -3.64
N TRP A 70 17.99 -11.13 -3.92
CA TRP A 70 17.75 -12.44 -4.52
C TRP A 70 17.12 -13.41 -3.51
N ASP A 71 17.66 -13.44 -2.29
CA ASP A 71 17.09 -14.21 -1.18
C ASP A 71 15.60 -13.85 -0.92
N LYS A 72 15.25 -12.57 -1.13
CA LYS A 72 13.87 -12.06 -1.03
C LYS A 72 13.05 -12.20 -2.31
N GLY A 73 13.60 -12.70 -3.41
CA GLY A 73 12.93 -12.86 -4.70
C GLY A 73 12.62 -11.56 -5.45
N VAL A 74 13.33 -10.47 -5.15
CA VAL A 74 13.09 -9.11 -5.71
C VAL A 74 14.28 -8.55 -6.48
N CYS A 75 15.28 -9.37 -6.82
CA CYS A 75 16.45 -8.92 -7.58
C CYS A 75 16.10 -8.75 -9.07
N PHE A 76 16.20 -7.51 -9.58
CA PHE A 76 15.95 -7.21 -10.99
C PHE A 76 17.15 -7.47 -11.91
N LYS A 77 18.37 -7.53 -11.34
CA LYS A 77 19.62 -7.64 -12.13
C LYS A 77 19.90 -9.05 -12.65
N LYS A 78 19.20 -10.07 -12.15
CA LYS A 78 19.34 -11.48 -12.58
C LYS A 78 20.83 -11.89 -12.66
N SER A 79 21.33 -12.35 -13.81
CA SER A 79 22.73 -12.76 -14.05
C SER A 79 23.75 -11.61 -13.95
N ASP A 80 23.34 -10.37 -14.20
CA ASP A 80 24.21 -9.18 -14.14
C ASP A 80 24.36 -8.60 -12.72
N CYS A 81 23.85 -9.29 -11.70
CA CYS A 81 24.02 -8.85 -10.33
C CYS A 81 25.49 -8.93 -9.90
N ALA A 82 26.01 -7.84 -9.33
CA ALA A 82 27.36 -7.82 -8.74
C ALA A 82 27.45 -8.58 -7.40
N PHE A 83 26.34 -9.16 -6.92
CA PHE A 83 26.24 -9.91 -5.68
C PHE A 83 25.91 -11.38 -5.96
N CYS A 84 26.32 -12.25 -5.06
CA CYS A 84 26.14 -13.69 -5.19
C CYS A 84 24.65 -14.08 -5.05
N HIS A 85 24.15 -14.87 -6.01
CA HIS A 85 22.80 -15.46 -5.98
C HIS A 85 22.80 -16.93 -5.52
N LEU A 86 23.97 -17.49 -5.17
CA LEU A 86 24.05 -18.82 -4.60
C LEU A 86 23.43 -18.85 -3.20
N ARG A 87 23.03 -20.04 -2.74
CA ARG A 87 22.40 -20.18 -1.43
C ARG A 87 23.46 -19.88 -0.36
N HIS A 88 23.06 -19.07 0.59
CA HIS A 88 23.87 -18.72 1.74
C HIS A 88 23.08 -19.01 3.01
N ASP A 89 23.81 -19.28 4.09
CA ASP A 89 23.19 -19.45 5.39
C ASP A 89 22.47 -18.17 5.83
N PRO A 90 21.31 -18.29 6.49
CA PRO A 90 20.55 -17.15 6.97
C PRO A 90 21.35 -16.28 7.96
N GLU A 91 22.32 -16.86 8.67
CA GLU A 91 23.23 -16.13 9.54
C GLU A 91 24.15 -15.20 8.74
N HIS A 92 24.73 -15.67 7.64
CA HIS A 92 25.58 -14.83 6.78
C HIS A 92 24.79 -13.65 6.19
N LEU A 93 23.53 -13.89 5.80
CA LEU A 93 22.63 -12.86 5.27
C LEU A 93 22.26 -11.78 6.31
N ARG A 94 22.09 -12.14 7.59
CA ARG A 94 21.76 -11.19 8.67
C ARG A 94 22.87 -10.17 8.90
N HIS A 95 24.12 -10.56 8.70
CA HIS A 95 25.28 -9.68 8.84
C HIS A 95 25.46 -8.71 7.67
N VAL A 96 24.84 -8.99 6.51
CA VAL A 96 24.94 -8.10 5.36
C VAL A 96 24.09 -6.85 5.58
N ARG A 97 24.77 -5.74 5.80
CA ARG A 97 24.16 -4.43 5.98
C ARG A 97 23.98 -3.75 4.61
N PRO A 98 22.74 -3.47 4.15
CA PRO A 98 22.54 -2.65 2.96
C PRO A 98 23.16 -1.26 3.14
N SER A 99 23.50 -0.62 2.01
CA SER A 99 23.96 0.78 2.00
C SER A 99 22.97 1.71 2.71
N LYS A 100 23.44 2.87 3.18
CA LYS A 100 22.60 3.88 3.83
C LYS A 100 21.40 4.28 2.94
N SER A 101 21.66 4.55 1.66
CA SER A 101 20.62 4.91 0.68
C SER A 101 19.59 3.77 0.51
N THR A 102 20.06 2.53 0.35
CA THR A 102 19.18 1.36 0.23
C THR A 102 18.32 1.17 1.48
N ARG A 103 18.90 1.32 2.68
CA ARG A 103 18.16 1.24 3.95
C ARG A 103 17.07 2.29 4.02
N GLN A 104 17.38 3.54 3.69
CA GLN A 104 16.40 4.63 3.69
C GLN A 104 15.28 4.38 2.67
N CYS A 105 15.61 3.89 1.48
CA CYS A 105 14.61 3.52 0.47
C CYS A 105 13.66 2.41 0.97
N LEU A 106 14.21 1.36 1.59
CA LEU A 106 13.40 0.29 2.17
C LEU A 106 12.51 0.79 3.31
N GLN A 107 13.05 1.64 4.21
CA GLN A 107 12.29 2.27 5.29
C GLN A 107 11.12 3.11 4.77
N ARG A 108 11.36 4.00 3.79
CA ARG A 108 10.31 4.79 3.16
C ARG A 108 9.22 3.91 2.54
N ARG A 109 9.61 2.82 1.88
CA ARG A 109 8.66 1.88 1.27
C ARG A 109 7.83 1.13 2.31
N ASP A 110 8.45 0.70 3.40
CA ASP A 110 7.73 0.02 4.50
C ASP A 110 6.76 0.98 5.19
N GLU A 111 7.14 2.24 5.37
CA GLU A 111 6.28 3.28 5.94
C GLU A 111 5.09 3.60 5.02
N GLN A 112 5.34 3.79 3.72
CA GLN A 112 4.28 3.96 2.73
C GLN A 112 3.27 2.80 2.76
N ARG A 113 3.76 1.56 2.90
CA ARG A 113 2.89 0.37 2.99
C ARG A 113 2.01 0.38 4.25
N LYS A 114 2.51 0.90 5.39
CA LYS A 114 1.70 1.05 6.61
C LYS A 114 0.60 2.08 6.40
N ILE A 115 0.96 3.25 5.85
CA ILE A 115 0.01 4.32 5.52
C ILE A 115 -1.10 3.79 4.59
N ASP A 116 -0.74 3.03 3.55
CA ASP A 116 -1.72 2.46 2.62
C ASP A 116 -2.65 1.45 3.31
N LEU A 117 -2.12 0.64 4.23
CA LEU A 117 -2.91 -0.31 5.01
C LEU A 117 -3.89 0.42 5.95
N GLU A 118 -3.44 1.48 6.60
CA GLU A 118 -4.27 2.33 7.46
C GLU A 118 -5.37 3.03 6.65
N ARG A 119 -5.04 3.61 5.50
CA ARG A 119 -6.02 4.17 4.56
C ARG A 119 -7.05 3.13 4.14
N ARG A 120 -6.62 1.90 3.84
CA ARG A 120 -7.55 0.80 3.50
C ARG A 120 -8.45 0.44 4.67
N ARG A 121 -7.93 0.41 5.90
CA ARG A 121 -8.73 0.19 7.12
C ARG A 121 -9.74 1.31 7.35
N ALA A 122 -9.33 2.57 7.20
CA ALA A 122 -10.20 3.73 7.31
C ALA A 122 -11.34 3.69 6.28
N ARG A 123 -11.03 3.43 5.01
CA ARG A 123 -12.05 3.27 3.96
C ARG A 123 -13.06 2.17 4.28
N LYS A 124 -12.59 1.04 4.83
CA LYS A 124 -13.48 -0.05 5.25
C LYS A 124 -14.39 0.34 6.42
N ARG A 125 -13.90 1.14 7.37
CA ARG A 125 -14.72 1.65 8.47
C ARG A 125 -15.80 2.58 7.95
N VAL A 126 -15.41 3.60 7.17
CA VAL A 126 -16.37 4.52 6.55
C VAL A 126 -17.43 3.76 5.75
N ALA A 127 -17.04 2.78 4.94
CA ALA A 127 -18.00 1.96 4.18
C ALA A 127 -18.95 1.13 5.06
N ALA A 128 -18.48 0.64 6.22
CA ALA A 128 -19.32 -0.08 7.17
C ALA A 128 -20.28 0.87 7.90
N ASP A 129 -19.79 2.05 8.29
CA ASP A 129 -20.57 3.09 8.96
C ASP A 129 -21.67 3.63 8.01
N THR A 130 -21.35 3.86 6.73
CA THR A 130 -22.34 4.26 5.73
C THR A 130 -23.36 3.16 5.46
N ALA A 131 -22.94 1.90 5.37
CA ALA A 131 -23.86 0.79 5.19
C ALA A 131 -24.79 0.59 6.40
N ALA A 132 -24.30 0.83 7.61
CA ALA A 132 -25.11 0.81 8.82
C ALA A 132 -26.15 1.95 8.81
N ALA A 133 -25.73 3.18 8.48
CA ALA A 133 -26.63 4.32 8.37
C ALA A 133 -27.68 4.14 7.26
N GLU A 134 -27.31 3.57 6.10
CA GLU A 134 -28.23 3.23 5.02
C GLU A 134 -29.24 2.16 5.45
N ALA A 135 -28.81 1.15 6.22
CA ALA A 135 -29.70 0.12 6.75
C ALA A 135 -30.67 0.67 7.81
N GLU A 136 -30.20 1.55 8.69
CA GLU A 136 -31.04 2.26 9.67
C GLU A 136 -32.08 3.14 8.96
N ALA A 137 -31.67 3.94 7.97
CA ALA A 137 -32.57 4.76 7.17
C ALA A 137 -33.59 3.91 6.39
N ALA A 138 -33.19 2.77 5.85
CA ALA A 138 -34.10 1.84 5.17
C ALA A 138 -35.11 1.21 6.14
N ALA A 139 -34.70 0.88 7.38
CA ALA A 139 -35.59 0.37 8.40
C ALA A 139 -36.61 1.44 8.86
N GLU A 140 -36.18 2.68 9.03
CA GLU A 140 -37.07 3.80 9.35
C GLU A 140 -38.03 4.12 8.20
N ALA A 141 -37.56 4.10 6.95
CA ALA A 141 -38.40 4.24 5.76
C ALA A 141 -39.44 3.11 5.65
N ALA A 142 -39.07 1.86 5.98
CA ALA A 142 -40.00 0.74 6.01
C ALA A 142 -41.06 0.89 7.12
N ALA A 143 -40.67 1.36 8.31
CA ALA A 143 -41.58 1.60 9.42
C ALA A 143 -42.58 2.73 9.12
N THR A 144 -42.11 3.83 8.53
CA THR A 144 -42.98 4.95 8.10
C THR A 144 -43.93 4.55 6.98
N ALA A 145 -43.49 3.73 6.02
CA ALA A 145 -44.34 3.19 4.97
C ALA A 145 -45.45 2.27 5.51
N ALA A 146 -45.13 1.43 6.50
CA ALA A 146 -46.13 0.59 7.18
C ALA A 146 -47.19 1.44 7.90
N ALA A 147 -46.77 2.47 8.65
CA ALA A 147 -47.70 3.37 9.35
C ALA A 147 -48.62 4.16 8.40
N ALA A 148 -48.15 4.52 7.19
CA ALA A 148 -48.95 5.20 6.19
C ALA A 148 -50.05 4.30 5.57
N ALA A 149 -49.80 3.00 5.45
CA ALA A 149 -50.78 2.04 4.95
C ALA A 149 -51.96 1.84 5.92
N ASP A 150 -51.70 1.84 7.23
CA ASP A 150 -52.75 1.74 8.25
C ASP A 150 -53.71 2.94 8.23
N ALA A 151 -53.22 4.12 7.85
CA ALA A 151 -54.01 5.35 7.83
C ALA A 151 -54.96 5.47 6.61
N THR A 152 -54.75 4.68 5.54
CA THR A 152 -55.54 4.76 4.29
C THR A 152 -56.63 3.69 4.17
N GLY A 153 -56.75 2.79 5.15
CA GLY A 153 -57.70 1.67 5.15
C GLY A 153 -59.07 1.94 5.79
N CYS A 154 -59.48 3.19 6.01
CA CYS A 154 -60.76 3.56 6.63
C CYS A 154 -61.69 4.31 5.66
#